data_AF-A0AAV4BBT4-F1
#
_entry.id   AF-A0AAV4BBT4-F1
#
_cell.length_a   1.000
_cell.length_b   1.000
_cell.length_c   1.000
_cell.angle_alpha   90.00
_cell.angle_beta   90.00
_cell.angle_gamma   90.00
#
_symmetry.space_group_name_H-M   'P 1'
#
loop_
_entity.id
_entity.type
_entity.pdbx_description
1 polymer ?
#
loop_
_entity_poly.entity_id
_entity_poly.type
_entity_poly.pdbx_seq_one_letter_code
_entity_poly.pdbx_strand_id
1 'polypeptide(L)'
;MERFLKPERFSVDPNSLNASKQWSHWFLTFNNFVSSLQQHQTPDAVDKLNLLINYVDPSVYEYIAECTTYEAAVDLLKNAYIKPKNEIFGRHVLATTKQEPGQNLDEFLQKLRALAKDCDFKQVTAEQNKNDFIRDAFICDLSSNHIRQRLLKNNTLDLVTAFGKLGP
;
A
#
# COMPACT_ATOMS: atom_id res chain seq x y z
N MET A 1 -20.52 -7.72 30.96
CA MET A 1 -20.12 -6.67 30.00
C MET A 1 -18.81 -7.09 29.38
N GLU A 2 -18.77 -7.28 28.05
CA GLU A 2 -17.50 -7.47 27.36
C GLU A 2 -16.65 -6.21 27.58
N ARG A 3 -15.51 -6.38 28.25
CA ARG A 3 -14.69 -5.26 28.74
C ARG A 3 -13.97 -4.51 27.61
N PHE A 4 -13.92 -5.08 26.41
CA PHE A 4 -13.23 -4.53 25.24
C PHE A 4 -14.01 -4.83 23.96
N LEU A 5 -14.02 -3.89 23.01
CA LEU A 5 -14.53 -4.12 21.66
C LEU A 5 -13.59 -5.11 20.95
N LYS A 6 -14.09 -6.33 20.73
CA LYS A 6 -13.36 -7.36 20.00
C LYS A 6 -13.45 -7.08 18.50
N PRO A 7 -12.34 -7.22 17.74
CA PRO A 7 -12.40 -7.15 16.29
C PRO A 7 -13.26 -8.31 15.75
N GLU A 8 -13.98 -8.06 14.66
CA GLU A 8 -14.64 -9.13 13.91
C GLU A 8 -13.60 -10.05 13.26
N ARG A 9 -13.98 -11.28 12.91
CA ARG A 9 -13.10 -12.19 12.19
C ARG A 9 -12.82 -11.67 10.78
N PHE A 10 -11.55 -11.62 10.40
CA PHE A 10 -11.13 -11.17 9.08
C PHE A 10 -11.22 -12.29 8.03
N SER A 11 -12.04 -12.07 7.00
CA SER A 11 -12.43 -13.08 6.00
C SER A 11 -12.37 -12.55 4.55
N VAL A 12 -11.59 -11.49 4.32
CA VAL A 12 -11.56 -10.77 3.05
C VAL A 12 -10.66 -11.48 2.04
N ASP A 13 -11.09 -11.59 0.79
CA ASP A 13 -10.23 -12.08 -0.31
C ASP A 13 -9.20 -11.00 -0.70
N PRO A 14 -7.89 -11.32 -0.76
CA PRO A 14 -6.84 -10.40 -1.23
C PRO A 14 -7.09 -9.77 -2.61
N ASN A 15 -7.85 -10.45 -3.48
CA ASN A 15 -8.17 -9.97 -4.83
C ASN A 15 -9.38 -9.03 -4.87
N SER A 16 -10.09 -8.86 -3.75
CA SER A 16 -11.25 -7.97 -3.70
C SER A 16 -10.85 -6.49 -3.89
N LEU A 17 -11.73 -5.70 -4.51
CA LEU A 17 -11.49 -4.28 -4.82
C LEU A 17 -11.17 -3.44 -3.57
N ASN A 18 -11.69 -3.83 -2.41
CA ASN A 18 -11.53 -3.12 -1.14
C ASN A 18 -10.58 -3.83 -0.16
N ALA A 19 -9.88 -4.89 -0.60
CA ALA A 19 -8.98 -5.71 0.22
C ALA A 19 -8.04 -4.86 1.09
N SER A 20 -7.31 -3.94 0.46
CA SER A 20 -6.35 -3.05 1.13
C SER A 20 -7.01 -2.17 2.20
N LYS A 21 -8.17 -1.58 1.91
CA LYS A 21 -8.89 -0.70 2.84
C LYS A 21 -9.45 -1.49 4.02
N GLN A 22 -10.04 -2.65 3.77
CA GLN A 22 -10.61 -3.51 4.80
C GLN A 22 -9.52 -4.10 5.70
N TRP A 23 -8.40 -4.56 5.13
CA TRP A 23 -7.23 -5.00 5.89
C TRP A 23 -6.68 -3.88 6.76
N SER A 24 -6.47 -2.67 6.20
CA SER A 24 -5.92 -1.54 6.95
C SER A 24 -6.80 -1.13 8.14
N HIS A 25 -8.12 -1.10 7.93
CA HIS A 25 -9.08 -0.81 9.00
C HIS A 25 -9.08 -1.92 10.06
N TRP A 26 -9.23 -3.18 9.63
CA TRP A 26 -9.28 -4.32 10.54
C TRP A 26 -7.99 -4.46 11.36
N PHE A 27 -6.82 -4.34 10.73
CA PHE A 27 -5.53 -4.45 11.39
C PHE A 27 -5.31 -3.33 12.42
N LEU A 28 -5.81 -2.12 12.15
CA LEU A 28 -5.82 -1.04 13.13
C LEU A 28 -6.70 -1.39 14.34
N THR A 29 -7.91 -1.87 14.12
CA THR A 29 -8.83 -2.30 15.19
C THR A 29 -8.25 -3.46 16.01
N PHE A 30 -7.64 -4.44 15.33
CA PHE A 30 -6.95 -5.57 15.97
C PHE A 30 -5.79 -5.10 16.86
N ASN A 31 -4.94 -4.19 16.37
CA ASN A 31 -3.83 -3.64 17.16
C ASN A 31 -4.31 -2.84 18.38
N ASN A 32 -5.41 -2.08 18.25
CA ASN A 32 -6.04 -1.38 19.37
C ASN A 32 -6.54 -2.37 20.43
N PHE A 33 -7.15 -3.48 20.00
CA PHE A 33 -7.60 -4.55 20.88
C PHE A 33 -6.43 -5.24 21.60
N VAL A 34 -5.39 -5.65 20.87
CA VAL A 34 -4.19 -6.26 21.46
C VAL A 34 -3.52 -5.31 22.45
N SER A 35 -3.39 -4.04 22.10
CA SER A 35 -2.81 -3.02 22.98
C SER A 35 -3.62 -2.84 24.27
N SER A 36 -4.95 -2.89 24.19
CA SER A 36 -5.84 -2.85 25.36
C SER A 36 -5.64 -4.08 26.26
N LEU A 37 -5.46 -5.27 25.69
CA LEU A 37 -5.17 -6.48 26.46
C LEU A 37 -3.81 -6.39 27.18
N GLN A 38 -2.79 -5.92 26.48
CA GLN A 38 -1.43 -5.77 27.03
C GLN A 38 -1.36 -4.75 28.16
N GLN A 39 -2.20 -3.72 28.18
CA GLN A 39 -2.27 -2.75 29.28
C GLN A 39 -2.85 -3.34 30.58
N HIS A 40 -3.61 -4.43 30.48
CA HIS A 40 -4.31 -5.04 31.61
C HIS A 40 -3.74 -6.41 32.02
N GLN A 41 -2.68 -6.87 31.34
CA GLN A 41 -2.00 -8.14 31.58
C GLN A 41 -0.48 -7.91 31.61
N THR A 42 0.30 -8.87 32.10
CA THR A 42 1.76 -8.80 31.94
C THR A 42 2.12 -8.91 30.46
N PRO A 43 3.11 -8.15 29.94
CA PRO A 43 3.45 -8.11 28.51
C PRO A 43 3.72 -9.48 27.87
N ASP A 44 4.29 -10.42 28.64
CA ASP A 44 4.61 -11.78 28.20
C ASP A 44 3.43 -12.76 28.23
N ALA A 45 2.27 -12.35 28.76
CA ALA A 45 1.07 -13.20 28.80
C ALA A 45 0.25 -13.14 27.51
N VAL A 46 0.46 -12.11 26.67
CA VAL A 46 -0.34 -11.89 25.46
C VAL A 46 0.38 -12.45 24.24
N ASP A 47 -0.01 -13.64 23.82
CA ASP A 47 0.47 -14.24 22.57
C ASP A 47 -0.24 -13.61 21.36
N LYS A 48 0.44 -12.65 20.74
CA LYS A 48 -0.07 -11.90 19.58
C LYS A 48 -0.29 -12.79 18.36
N LEU A 49 0.53 -13.82 18.16
CA LEU A 49 0.42 -14.71 17.00
C LEU A 49 -0.83 -15.58 17.13
N ASN A 50 -1.05 -16.17 18.30
CA ASN A 50 -2.27 -16.94 18.56
C ASN A 50 -3.53 -16.06 18.50
N LEU A 51 -3.48 -14.82 18.98
CA LEU A 51 -4.58 -13.87 18.80
C LEU A 51 -4.83 -13.59 17.32
N LEU A 52 -3.79 -13.34 16.52
CA LEU A 52 -3.93 -13.10 15.09
C LEU A 52 -4.62 -14.30 14.40
N ILE A 53 -4.15 -15.53 14.66
CA ILE A 53 -4.70 -16.77 14.11
C ILE A 53 -6.19 -16.95 14.48
N ASN A 54 -6.57 -16.63 15.71
CA ASN A 54 -7.95 -16.80 16.17
C ASN A 54 -8.95 -15.83 15.50
N TYR A 55 -8.48 -14.66 15.09
CA TYR A 55 -9.32 -13.60 14.49
C TYR A 55 -9.21 -13.52 12.97
N VAL A 56 -8.55 -14.47 12.32
CA VAL A 56 -8.61 -14.66 10.86
C VAL A 56 -9.45 -15.88 10.49
N ASP A 57 -10.02 -15.88 9.30
CA ASP A 57 -10.77 -17.01 8.75
C ASP A 57 -9.84 -18.09 8.16
N PRO A 58 -10.26 -19.35 7.98
CA PRO A 58 -9.38 -20.41 7.49
C PRO A 58 -8.69 -20.10 6.16
N SER A 59 -9.37 -19.41 5.24
CA SER A 59 -8.80 -18.96 3.96
C SER A 59 -7.65 -17.96 4.13
N VAL A 60 -7.72 -17.13 5.17
CA VAL A 60 -6.67 -16.16 5.48
C VAL A 60 -5.55 -16.81 6.30
N TYR A 61 -5.89 -17.76 7.17
CA TYR A 61 -4.92 -18.54 7.94
C TYR A 61 -3.97 -19.34 7.03
N GLU A 62 -4.44 -19.83 5.88
CA GLU A 62 -3.62 -20.55 4.91
C GLU A 62 -2.35 -19.78 4.50
N TYR A 63 -2.41 -18.45 4.44
CA TYR A 63 -1.26 -17.60 4.13
C TYR A 63 -0.21 -17.52 5.25
N ILE A 64 -0.58 -17.81 6.50
CA ILE A 64 0.27 -17.66 7.69
C ILE A 64 0.45 -18.96 8.47
N ALA A 65 -0.02 -20.09 7.94
CA ALA A 65 -0.03 -21.37 8.64
C ALA A 65 1.39 -21.84 9.05
N GLU A 66 2.40 -21.50 8.23
CA GLU A 66 3.81 -21.85 8.47
C GLU A 66 4.57 -20.78 9.29
N CYS A 67 3.92 -19.67 9.65
CA CYS A 67 4.57 -18.60 10.39
C CYS A 67 4.75 -18.96 11.87
N THR A 68 5.97 -18.77 12.38
CA THR A 68 6.30 -18.99 13.79
C THR A 68 6.38 -17.69 14.59
N THR A 69 6.33 -16.53 13.93
CA THR A 69 6.39 -15.21 14.57
C THR A 69 5.22 -14.33 14.11
N TYR A 70 4.80 -13.43 15.00
CA TYR A 70 3.74 -12.46 14.71
C TYR A 70 4.16 -11.52 13.57
N GLU A 71 5.40 -11.07 13.57
CA GLU A 71 5.94 -10.14 12.58
C GLU A 71 5.94 -10.77 11.19
N ALA A 72 6.37 -12.02 11.05
CA ALA A 72 6.35 -12.71 9.76
C ALA A 72 4.92 -12.92 9.22
N ALA A 73 3.99 -13.29 10.11
CA ALA A 73 2.57 -13.46 9.75
C ALA A 73 1.95 -12.12 9.28
N VAL A 74 2.20 -11.04 10.02
CA VAL A 74 1.71 -9.70 9.65
C VAL A 74 2.31 -9.25 8.33
N ASP A 75 3.61 -9.45 8.09
CA ASP A 75 4.26 -9.03 6.86
C ASP A 75 3.72 -9.80 5.64
N LEU A 76 3.48 -11.12 5.77
CA LEU A 76 2.86 -11.91 4.71
C LEU A 76 1.44 -11.45 4.39
N LEU A 77 0.60 -11.25 5.41
CA LEU A 77 -0.75 -10.73 5.21
C LEU A 77 -0.72 -9.33 4.61
N LYS A 78 0.15 -8.46 5.12
CA LYS A 78 0.31 -7.10 4.59
C LYS A 78 0.69 -7.13 3.11
N ASN A 79 1.60 -8.00 2.70
CA ASN A 79 1.98 -8.15 1.29
C ASN A 79 0.84 -8.74 0.44
N ALA A 80 0.00 -9.60 1.00
CA ALA A 80 -1.18 -10.13 0.31
C ALA A 80 -2.27 -9.07 0.08
N TYR A 81 -2.57 -8.25 1.11
CA TYR A 81 -3.69 -7.29 1.07
C TYR A 81 -3.29 -5.90 0.61
N ILE A 82 -2.08 -5.45 0.90
CA ILE A 82 -1.57 -4.13 0.51
C ILE A 82 -0.70 -4.32 -0.72
N LYS A 83 -1.31 -4.07 -1.88
CA LYS A 83 -0.56 -4.01 -3.13
C LYS A 83 0.54 -2.95 -3.00
N PRO A 84 1.80 -3.26 -3.36
CA PRO A 84 2.86 -2.27 -3.34
C PRO A 84 2.45 -1.09 -4.21
N LYS A 85 2.57 0.11 -3.64
CA LYS A 85 2.28 1.34 -4.38
C LYS A 85 3.29 1.45 -5.51
N ASN A 86 2.77 1.58 -6.72
CA ASN A 86 3.61 1.87 -7.87
C ASN A 86 3.79 3.38 -7.95
N GLU A 87 4.90 3.87 -7.39
CA GLU A 87 5.17 5.31 -7.29
C GLU A 87 5.17 5.97 -8.68
N ILE A 88 5.69 5.27 -9.69
CA ILE A 88 5.86 5.79 -11.05
C ILE A 88 4.50 5.96 -11.71
N PHE A 89 3.66 4.94 -11.58
CA PHE A 89 2.29 4.99 -12.07
C PHE A 89 1.49 6.07 -11.34
N GLY A 90 1.59 6.15 -10.01
CA GLY A 90 0.93 7.19 -9.22
C GLY A 90 1.32 8.60 -9.68
N ARG A 91 2.62 8.85 -9.85
CA ARG A 91 3.14 10.14 -10.33
C ARG A 91 2.72 10.43 -11.77
N HIS A 92 2.71 9.43 -12.65
CA HIS A 92 2.23 9.58 -14.02
C HIS A 92 0.75 9.95 -14.07
N VAL A 93 -0.10 9.26 -13.30
CA VAL A 93 -1.53 9.56 -13.20
C VAL A 93 -1.73 10.98 -12.65
N LEU A 94 -1.02 11.36 -11.59
CA LEU A 94 -1.09 12.71 -11.03
C LEU A 94 -0.71 13.78 -12.06
N ALA A 95 0.41 13.59 -12.77
CA ALA A 95 0.92 14.55 -13.75
C ALA A 95 0.05 14.68 -15.00
N THR A 96 -0.61 13.59 -15.41
CA THR A 96 -1.47 13.56 -16.61
C THR A 96 -2.94 13.86 -16.32
N THR A 97 -3.33 13.96 -15.04
CA THR A 97 -4.70 14.28 -14.63
C THR A 97 -5.05 15.71 -15.01
N LYS A 98 -6.11 15.86 -15.81
CA LYS A 98 -6.66 17.16 -16.23
C LYS A 98 -7.97 17.44 -15.51
N GLN A 99 -8.28 18.72 -15.32
CA GLN A 99 -9.57 19.16 -14.80
C GLN A 99 -10.67 18.76 -15.78
N GLU A 100 -11.74 18.15 -15.26
CA GLU A 100 -12.88 17.72 -16.08
C GLU A 100 -13.76 18.93 -16.44
N PRO A 101 -14.45 18.91 -17.60
CA PRO A 101 -15.40 19.96 -17.96
C PRO A 101 -16.50 20.10 -16.89
N GLY A 102 -16.61 21.29 -16.28
CA GLY A 102 -17.61 21.56 -15.24
C GLY A 102 -17.18 21.21 -13.80
N GLN A 103 -16.00 20.59 -13.61
CA GLN A 103 -15.45 20.34 -12.28
C GLN A 103 -14.97 21.64 -11.65
N ASN A 104 -15.33 21.89 -10.38
CA ASN A 104 -14.86 23.10 -9.69
C ASN A 104 -13.41 22.95 -9.20
N LEU A 105 -12.78 24.07 -8.82
CA LEU A 105 -11.37 24.08 -8.42
C LEU A 105 -11.10 23.28 -7.14
N ASP A 106 -12.02 23.31 -6.17
CA ASP A 106 -11.87 22.58 -4.91
C ASP A 106 -11.95 21.07 -5.13
N GLU A 107 -12.91 20.61 -5.93
CA GLU A 107 -13.04 19.21 -6.35
C GLU A 107 -11.79 18.74 -7.08
N PHE A 108 -11.26 19.55 -8.00
CA PHE A 108 -10.06 19.22 -8.73
C PHE A 108 -8.84 19.12 -7.80
N LEU A 109 -8.67 20.07 -6.88
CA LEU A 109 -7.60 20.03 -5.89
C LEU A 109 -7.71 18.82 -4.95
N GLN A 110 -8.93 18.46 -4.51
CA GLN A 110 -9.16 17.27 -3.68
C GLN A 110 -8.83 15.99 -4.45
N LYS A 111 -9.17 15.91 -5.74
CA LYS A 111 -8.78 14.79 -6.62
C LYS A 111 -7.26 14.66 -6.71
N LEU A 112 -6.53 15.77 -6.94
CA LEU A 112 -5.07 15.76 -6.98
C LEU A 112 -4.45 15.36 -5.63
N ARG A 113 -4.99 15.86 -4.50
CA ARG A 113 -4.54 15.46 -3.15
C ARG A 113 -4.77 13.99 -2.86
N ALA A 114 -5.86 13.41 -3.37
CA ALA A 114 -6.13 11.98 -3.24
C ALA A 114 -5.09 11.16 -4.02
N LEU A 115 -4.83 11.52 -5.28
CA LEU A 115 -3.85 10.85 -6.15
C LEU A 115 -2.41 10.96 -5.60
N ALA A 116 -2.05 12.10 -5.00
CA ALA A 116 -0.74 12.32 -4.40
C ALA A 116 -0.38 11.30 -3.30
N LYS A 117 -1.38 10.65 -2.67
CA LYS A 117 -1.15 9.61 -1.66
C LYS A 117 -0.54 8.33 -2.24
N ASP A 118 -0.68 8.11 -3.54
CA ASP A 118 -0.16 6.93 -4.24
C ASP A 118 1.23 7.18 -4.87
N CYS A 119 1.71 8.43 -4.87
CA CYS A 119 3.03 8.82 -5.39
C CYS A 119 4.21 8.50 -4.46
N ASP A 120 3.92 8.04 -3.24
CA ASP A 120 4.91 7.63 -2.23
C ASP A 120 6.04 8.66 -1.99
N PHE A 121 5.67 9.93 -1.80
CA PHE A 121 6.63 11.02 -1.56
C PHE A 121 7.43 10.78 -0.26
N LYS A 122 8.77 10.82 -0.39
CA LYS A 122 9.73 10.59 0.69
C LYS A 122 10.74 11.72 0.76
N GLN A 123 11.42 11.83 1.89
CA GLN A 123 12.59 12.69 2.00
C GLN A 123 13.73 12.11 1.16
N VAL A 124 14.23 12.91 0.22
CA VAL A 124 15.29 12.50 -0.72
C VAL A 124 16.32 13.62 -0.87
N THR A 125 17.49 13.30 -1.41
CA THR A 125 18.49 14.30 -1.76
C THR A 125 18.02 15.14 -2.96
N ALA A 126 18.56 16.35 -3.11
CA ALA A 126 18.25 17.20 -4.26
C ALA A 126 18.60 16.52 -5.59
N GLU A 127 19.67 15.73 -5.63
CA GLU A 127 20.08 14.95 -6.80
C GLU A 127 19.10 13.84 -7.13
N GLN A 128 18.65 13.08 -6.13
CA GLN A 128 17.64 12.04 -6.34
C GLN A 128 16.34 12.65 -6.85
N ASN A 129 15.88 13.75 -6.24
CA ASN A 129 14.67 14.44 -6.69
C ASN A 129 14.79 14.92 -8.15
N LYS A 130 15.96 15.43 -8.55
CA LYS A 130 16.23 15.83 -9.93
C LYS A 130 16.12 14.62 -10.88
N ASN A 131 16.74 13.50 -10.53
CA ASN A 131 16.72 12.29 -11.35
C ASN A 131 15.31 11.69 -11.46
N ASP A 132 14.57 11.67 -10.36
CA ASP A 132 13.17 11.25 -10.33
C ASP A 132 12.31 12.14 -11.24
N PHE A 133 12.48 13.46 -11.17
CA PHE A 133 11.73 14.40 -12.00
C PHE A 133 12.04 14.22 -13.49
N ILE A 134 13.31 14.02 -13.85
CA ILE A 134 13.71 13.71 -15.23
C ILE A 134 13.09 12.40 -15.70
N ARG A 135 13.13 11.35 -14.88
CA ARG A 135 12.52 10.05 -15.17
C ARG A 135 11.02 10.20 -15.43
N ASP A 136 10.32 10.90 -14.55
CA ASP A 136 8.87 11.06 -14.63
C ASP A 136 8.46 11.83 -15.89
N ALA A 137 9.17 12.92 -16.21
CA ALA A 137 8.96 13.69 -17.44
C ALA A 137 9.25 12.84 -18.69
N PHE A 138 10.37 12.10 -18.69
CA PHE A 138 10.74 11.19 -19.78
C PHE A 138 9.63 10.17 -20.05
N ILE A 139 9.13 9.50 -19.02
CA ILE A 139 8.07 8.48 -19.17
C ILE A 139 6.76 9.11 -19.67
N CYS A 140 6.35 10.26 -19.11
CA CYS A 140 5.10 10.94 -19.48
C CYS A 140 5.05 11.25 -20.99
N ASP A 141 6.13 11.76 -21.56
CA ASP A 141 6.15 12.29 -22.93
C ASP A 141 6.68 11.29 -23.98
N LEU A 142 6.97 10.04 -23.60
CA LEU A 142 7.37 9.00 -24.55
C LEU A 142 6.32 8.80 -25.66
N SER A 143 6.70 8.95 -26.92
CA SER A 143 5.78 8.74 -28.06
C SER A 143 5.24 7.30 -28.16
N SER A 144 6.05 6.32 -27.77
CA SER A 144 5.66 4.91 -27.77
C SER A 144 4.86 4.54 -26.52
N ASN A 145 3.55 4.38 -26.70
CA ASN A 145 2.64 3.93 -25.64
C ASN A 145 3.03 2.55 -25.09
N HIS A 146 3.53 1.64 -25.93
CA HIS A 146 3.96 0.31 -25.51
C HIS A 146 5.15 0.40 -24.54
N ILE A 147 6.15 1.23 -24.85
CA ILE A 147 7.30 1.44 -23.99
C ILE A 147 6.86 2.11 -22.68
N ARG A 148 6.04 3.15 -22.77
CA ARG A 148 5.49 3.84 -21.59
C ARG A 148 4.79 2.87 -20.65
N GLN A 149 3.86 2.05 -21.15
CA GLN A 149 3.16 1.06 -20.33
C GLN A 149 4.11 0.05 -19.68
N ARG A 150 5.15 -0.40 -20.40
CA ARG A 150 6.16 -1.31 -19.84
C ARG A 150 6.96 -0.68 -18.70
N LEU A 151 7.31 0.60 -18.81
CA LEU A 151 8.01 1.33 -17.75
C LEU A 151 7.10 1.58 -16.54
N LEU A 152 5.84 1.96 -16.78
CA LEU A 152 4.84 2.20 -15.73
C LEU A 152 4.46 0.95 -14.93
N LYS A 153 4.71 -0.26 -15.44
CA LYS A 153 4.47 -1.51 -14.69
C LYS A 153 5.46 -1.77 -13.56
N ASN A 154 6.58 -1.03 -13.49
CA ASN A 154 7.57 -1.23 -12.44
C ASN A 154 7.15 -0.47 -11.17
N ASN A 155 7.20 -1.13 -10.01
CA ASN A 155 6.87 -0.48 -8.73
C ASN A 155 7.92 0.57 -8.32
N THR A 156 9.18 0.33 -8.66
CA THR A 156 10.32 1.24 -8.48
C THR A 156 11.22 1.17 -9.72
N LEU A 157 11.78 2.31 -10.13
CA LEU A 157 12.65 2.41 -11.31
C LEU A 157 13.50 3.67 -11.18
N ASP A 158 14.81 3.56 -11.20
CA ASP A 158 15.66 4.75 -11.31
C ASP A 158 15.81 5.16 -12.78
N LEU A 159 16.35 6.36 -13.00
CA LEU A 159 16.56 6.91 -14.34
C LEU A 159 17.44 6.00 -15.20
N VAL A 160 18.52 5.46 -14.62
CA VAL A 160 19.51 4.63 -15.33
C VAL A 160 18.87 3.32 -15.81
N THR A 161 18.10 2.66 -14.95
CA THR A 161 17.38 1.41 -15.27
C THR A 161 16.24 1.67 -16.25
N ALA A 162 15.57 2.82 -16.16
CA ALA A 162 14.55 3.21 -17.13
C ALA A 162 15.14 3.25 -18.55
N PHE A 163 16.30 3.90 -18.73
CA PHE A 163 17.02 3.94 -20.01
C PHE A 163 17.61 2.58 -20.39
N GLY A 164 18.26 1.87 -19.46
CA GLY A 164 18.85 0.56 -19.74
C GLY A 164 17.85 -0.48 -20.21
N LYS A 165 16.59 -0.43 -19.72
CA LYS A 165 15.50 -1.30 -20.19
C LYS A 165 15.06 -1.01 -21.63
N LEU A 166 15.45 0.12 -22.21
CA LEU A 166 15.14 0.47 -23.60
C LEU A 166 16.13 -0.17 -24.59
N GLY A 167 17.31 -0.59 -24.12
CA GLY A 167 18.38 -1.12 -24.97
C GLY A 167 18.97 -0.04 -25.91
N PRO A 168 20.15 -0.31 -26.51
CA PRO A 168 20.61 0.46 -27.68
C PRO A 168 19.67 0.31 -28.88
#